data_AF-A0A7W0DNQ3-F1
#
_entry.id   AF-A0A7W0DNQ3-F1
#
_cell.length_a   1.000
_cell.length_b   1.000
_cell.length_c   1.000
_cell.angle_alpha   90.00
_cell.angle_beta   90.00
_cell.angle_gamma   90.00
#
_symmetry.space_group_name_H-M   'P 1'
#
loop_
_entity.id
_entity.type
_entity.pdbx_description
1 polymer ?
#
loop_
_entity_poly.entity_id
_entity_poly.type
_entity_poly.pdbx_seq_one_letter_code
_entity_poly.pdbx_strand_id
1 'polypeptide(L)'
;MPVAIITGAGKGFGRALSAALAERGWDLVLDARSAGPLETTAQELRKHGTHVVALAGDVPCGAHAMGLTAGRPPDLAFQVPDELSARVPAEQRGPGLDRDAVLLMVSRGTEVSHHDFVELPRLLRAGDLLIVNTSPTLAAAVDGRIGHARVVVHFSTRGDDGRWAVELRDPDGGGTTRARAGGPAGAVVELSGCACLIYEEPLSPGSGRLWWARASGKGVPALLRRHGRPIRYSYTERDQPLSAYQTVFALPSADGSGSAEMPSAARPFTPRLVAELVSRGVQFAPVTLHTGVASAEAHEPPYPERFTVSEHSARLINAVRRGDGRVIAVGTTAVRAVESATGSDGIVRAASGWTDLVITPERGVRVVDGLLTGLHEPEASHLLMLEAIAGRRTISRGYGEALRFGYLWHEFGDTHLLLPEMSDHGEHCPGNYG
;
A
#
# COMPACT_ATOMS: atom_id res chain seq x y z
N MET A 1 -0.99 -26.89 8.61
CA MET A 1 -0.63 -28.19 8.02
C MET A 1 0.82 -28.13 7.56
N PRO A 2 1.55 -29.24 7.40
CA PRO A 2 2.93 -29.20 6.91
C PRO A 2 2.96 -28.75 5.44
N VAL A 3 3.97 -27.94 5.08
CA VAL A 3 4.15 -27.40 3.72
C VAL A 3 5.38 -28.05 3.08
N ALA A 4 5.28 -28.50 1.83
CA ALA A 4 6.40 -29.00 1.04
C ALA A 4 6.67 -28.13 -0.18
N ILE A 5 7.93 -27.76 -0.40
CA ILE A 5 8.39 -27.11 -1.64
C ILE A 5 8.94 -28.20 -2.57
N ILE A 6 8.41 -28.27 -3.79
CA ILE A 6 8.77 -29.30 -4.77
C ILE A 6 9.28 -28.63 -6.05
N THR A 7 10.59 -28.70 -6.27
CA THR A 7 11.24 -28.23 -7.51
C THR A 7 11.12 -29.26 -8.62
N GLY A 8 10.89 -28.82 -9.86
CA GLY A 8 10.65 -29.69 -11.00
C GLY A 8 9.25 -30.34 -11.01
N ALA A 9 8.26 -29.69 -10.39
CA ALA A 9 6.93 -30.25 -10.17
C ALA A 9 6.05 -30.38 -11.43
N GLY A 10 6.42 -29.77 -12.55
CA GLY A 10 5.58 -29.73 -13.75
C GLY A 10 5.41 -31.07 -14.50
N LYS A 11 6.25 -32.07 -14.24
CA LYS A 11 6.18 -33.40 -14.89
C LYS A 11 6.98 -34.48 -14.16
N GLY A 12 6.75 -35.74 -14.52
CA GLY A 12 7.56 -36.87 -14.08
C GLY A 12 7.56 -37.05 -12.55
N PHE A 13 8.74 -37.23 -11.97
CA PHE A 13 8.91 -37.52 -10.55
C PHE A 13 8.36 -36.41 -9.63
N GLY A 14 8.63 -35.13 -9.94
CA GLY A 14 8.18 -34.01 -9.12
C GLY A 14 6.65 -33.93 -9.03
N ARG A 15 5.96 -34.19 -10.15
CA ARG A 15 4.48 -34.28 -10.19
C ARG A 15 3.96 -35.45 -9.35
N ALA A 16 4.58 -36.63 -9.46
CA ALA A 16 4.18 -37.80 -8.69
C ALA A 16 4.39 -37.61 -7.17
N LEU A 17 5.51 -37.00 -6.78
CA LEU A 17 5.79 -36.65 -5.38
C LEU A 17 4.77 -35.64 -4.83
N SER A 18 4.36 -34.67 -5.66
CA SER A 18 3.32 -33.69 -5.31
C SER A 18 1.99 -34.37 -4.98
N ALA A 19 1.54 -35.31 -5.83
CA ALA A 19 0.32 -36.07 -5.58
C ALA A 19 0.39 -36.91 -4.28
N ALA A 20 1.51 -37.59 -4.03
CA ALA A 20 1.67 -38.41 -2.83
C ALA A 20 1.70 -37.60 -1.53
N LEU A 21 2.21 -36.37 -1.57
CA LEU A 21 2.20 -35.46 -0.42
C LEU A 21 0.83 -34.82 -0.21
N ALA A 22 0.13 -34.47 -1.31
CA ALA A 22 -1.26 -34.03 -1.29
C ALA A 22 -2.19 -35.05 -0.60
N GLU A 23 -2.09 -36.34 -0.95
CA GLU A 23 -2.85 -37.43 -0.31
C GLU A 23 -2.58 -37.56 1.19
N ARG A 24 -1.42 -37.10 1.66
CA ARG A 24 -1.03 -37.07 3.07
C ARG A 24 -1.47 -35.79 3.79
N GLY A 25 -2.21 -34.90 3.13
CA GLY A 25 -2.69 -33.64 3.70
C GLY A 25 -1.63 -32.55 3.82
N TRP A 26 -0.60 -32.58 2.96
CA TRP A 26 0.40 -31.52 2.90
C TRP A 26 -0.05 -30.41 1.95
N ASP A 27 0.24 -29.17 2.32
CA ASP A 27 0.13 -28.03 1.41
C ASP A 27 1.40 -27.97 0.55
N LEU A 28 1.28 -27.52 -0.69
CA LEU A 28 2.36 -27.65 -1.67
C LEU A 28 2.74 -26.29 -2.28
N VAL A 29 4.04 -26.04 -2.38
CA VAL A 29 4.62 -25.01 -3.24
C VAL A 29 5.33 -25.70 -4.39
N LEU A 30 4.77 -25.61 -5.58
CA LEU A 30 5.28 -26.25 -6.79
C LEU A 30 6.14 -25.26 -7.56
N ASP A 31 7.35 -25.70 -7.91
CA ASP A 31 8.31 -24.94 -8.70
C ASP A 31 8.66 -25.65 -10.00
N ALA A 32 8.70 -24.91 -11.09
CA ALA A 32 9.33 -25.35 -12.34
C ALA A 32 9.62 -24.16 -13.26
N ARG A 33 10.59 -24.32 -14.15
CA ARG A 33 10.91 -23.30 -15.18
C ARG A 33 9.77 -23.00 -16.16
N SER A 34 8.82 -23.92 -16.35
CA SER A 34 7.76 -23.78 -17.35
C SER A 34 6.38 -23.71 -16.69
N ALA A 35 5.68 -22.59 -16.86
CA ALA A 35 4.40 -22.32 -16.22
C ALA A 35 3.27 -23.29 -16.63
N GLY A 36 3.17 -23.66 -17.92
CA GLY A 36 2.05 -24.49 -18.41
C GLY A 36 1.91 -25.86 -17.72
N PRO A 37 2.94 -26.72 -17.75
CA PRO A 37 2.90 -28.03 -17.08
C PRO A 37 2.77 -27.93 -15.55
N LEU A 38 3.36 -26.87 -14.97
CA LEU A 38 3.27 -26.59 -13.54
C LEU A 38 1.84 -26.25 -13.12
N GLU A 39 1.18 -25.36 -13.85
CA GLU A 39 -0.19 -24.94 -13.56
C GLU A 39 -1.18 -26.08 -13.79
N THR A 40 -0.96 -26.92 -14.80
CA THR A 40 -1.75 -28.14 -15.02
C THR A 40 -1.71 -29.05 -13.79
N THR A 41 -0.51 -29.25 -13.24
CA THR A 41 -0.31 -30.08 -12.04
C THR A 41 -0.98 -29.44 -10.81
N ALA A 42 -0.84 -28.13 -10.64
CA ALA A 42 -1.44 -27.41 -9.53
C ALA A 42 -2.98 -27.46 -9.56
N GLN A 43 -3.59 -27.27 -10.74
CA GLN A 43 -5.04 -27.33 -10.91
C GLN A 43 -5.62 -28.71 -10.58
N GLU A 44 -4.96 -29.79 -10.98
CA GLU A 44 -5.40 -31.15 -10.63
C GLU A 44 -5.40 -31.37 -9.12
N LEU A 45 -4.33 -30.98 -8.42
CA LEU A 45 -4.21 -31.16 -6.98
C LEU A 45 -5.22 -30.29 -6.21
N ARG A 46 -5.47 -29.05 -6.68
CA ARG A 46 -6.51 -28.18 -6.13
C ARG A 46 -7.92 -28.77 -6.25
N LYS A 47 -8.23 -29.49 -7.35
CA LYS A 47 -9.53 -30.19 -7.50
C LYS A 47 -9.75 -31.26 -6.43
N HIS A 48 -8.67 -31.82 -5.87
CA HIS A 48 -8.71 -32.78 -4.78
C HIS A 48 -8.66 -32.13 -3.40
N GLY A 49 -8.87 -30.81 -3.31
CA GLY A 49 -8.91 -30.07 -2.05
C GLY A 49 -7.55 -29.77 -1.43
N THR A 50 -6.45 -30.02 -2.15
CA THR A 50 -5.10 -29.68 -1.70
C THR A 50 -4.80 -28.22 -1.97
N HIS A 51 -4.27 -27.50 -0.99
CA HIS A 51 -3.79 -26.14 -1.19
C HIS A 51 -2.43 -26.16 -1.90
N VAL A 52 -2.37 -25.54 -3.08
CA VAL A 52 -1.18 -25.56 -3.95
C VAL A 52 -0.87 -24.16 -4.46
N VAL A 53 0.35 -23.69 -4.22
CA VAL A 53 0.93 -22.48 -4.82
C VAL A 53 1.86 -22.91 -5.95
N ALA A 54 1.69 -22.37 -7.16
CA ALA A 54 2.53 -22.68 -8.32
C ALA A 54 3.38 -21.45 -8.67
N LEU A 55 4.70 -21.61 -8.65
CA LEU A 55 5.65 -20.54 -8.94
C LEU A 55 6.55 -20.97 -10.10
N ALA A 56 6.34 -20.34 -11.25
CA ALA A 56 7.15 -20.60 -12.42
C ALA A 56 8.37 -19.68 -12.46
N GLY A 57 9.56 -20.25 -12.54
CA GLY A 57 10.80 -19.48 -12.59
C GLY A 57 12.04 -20.33 -12.37
N ASP A 58 13.16 -19.69 -12.11
CA ASP A 58 14.45 -20.34 -11.92
C ASP A 58 14.95 -20.13 -10.49
N VAL A 59 15.15 -21.20 -9.74
CA VAL A 59 15.55 -21.18 -8.31
C VAL A 59 16.80 -20.34 -8.04
N PRO A 60 17.83 -20.32 -8.91
CA PRO A 60 19.00 -19.45 -8.72
C PRO A 60 18.70 -17.94 -8.76
N CYS A 61 17.55 -17.52 -9.28
CA CYS A 61 17.13 -16.11 -9.24
C CYS A 61 16.71 -15.74 -7.82
N GLY A 62 17.37 -14.76 -7.20
CA GLY A 62 17.11 -14.35 -5.81
C GLY A 62 15.66 -13.95 -5.54
N ALA A 63 15.00 -13.25 -6.47
CA ALA A 63 13.59 -12.90 -6.35
C ALA A 63 12.67 -14.14 -6.43
N HIS A 64 13.03 -15.13 -7.23
CA HIS A 64 12.27 -16.38 -7.37
C HIS A 64 12.45 -17.29 -6.16
N ALA A 65 13.69 -17.43 -5.66
CA ALA A 65 13.99 -18.13 -4.43
C ALA A 65 13.21 -17.53 -3.24
N MET A 66 13.15 -16.20 -3.15
CA MET A 66 12.33 -15.50 -2.16
C MET A 66 10.84 -15.85 -2.31
N GLY A 67 10.30 -15.89 -3.53
CA GLY A 67 8.93 -16.34 -3.78
C GLY A 67 8.65 -17.78 -3.33
N LEU A 68 9.61 -18.70 -3.52
CA LEU A 68 9.49 -20.10 -3.10
C LEU A 68 9.51 -20.26 -1.58
N THR A 69 10.35 -19.49 -0.89
CA THR A 69 10.45 -19.50 0.57
C THR A 69 9.37 -18.66 1.25
N ALA A 70 8.75 -17.72 0.53
CA ALA A 70 7.60 -16.95 0.99
C ALA A 70 6.31 -17.76 1.05
N GLY A 71 6.40 -19.10 0.83
CA GLY A 71 5.34 -20.10 0.90
C GLY A 71 4.17 -19.62 1.74
N ARG A 72 3.16 -19.07 1.06
CA ARG A 72 2.02 -18.45 1.70
C ARG A 72 1.26 -19.55 2.44
N PRO A 73 1.19 -19.51 3.78
CA PRO A 73 0.33 -20.43 4.49
C PRO A 73 -1.13 -20.20 4.04
N PRO A 74 -1.96 -21.26 3.98
CA PRO A 74 -3.33 -21.22 3.45
C PRO A 74 -4.22 -20.14 4.08
N ASP A 75 -3.88 -19.71 5.30
CA ASP A 75 -4.66 -18.79 6.14
C ASP A 75 -4.73 -17.34 5.61
N LEU A 76 -3.93 -16.97 4.60
CA LEU A 76 -4.02 -15.66 3.92
C LEU A 76 -4.28 -15.79 2.42
N ALA A 77 -4.57 -17.00 1.92
CA ALA A 77 -4.91 -17.26 0.54
C ALA A 77 -6.42 -17.11 0.28
N PHE A 78 -6.90 -15.88 0.13
CA PHE A 78 -8.30 -15.61 -0.25
C PHE A 78 -8.37 -14.54 -1.33
N GLN A 79 -9.46 -14.56 -2.09
CA GLN A 79 -9.84 -13.46 -2.98
C GLN A 79 -10.88 -12.62 -2.26
N VAL A 80 -10.74 -11.30 -2.35
CA VAL A 80 -11.77 -10.39 -1.84
C VAL A 80 -13.00 -10.53 -2.72
N PRO A 81 -14.18 -10.89 -2.18
CA PRO A 81 -15.41 -10.91 -2.96
C PRO A 81 -15.72 -9.53 -3.55
N ASP A 82 -16.18 -9.48 -4.80
CA ASP A 82 -16.46 -8.25 -5.56
C ASP A 82 -17.46 -7.31 -4.86
N GLU A 83 -18.37 -7.87 -4.06
CA GLU A 83 -19.33 -7.14 -3.23
C GLU A 83 -18.70 -6.41 -2.03
N LEU A 84 -17.49 -6.80 -1.61
CA LEU A 84 -16.75 -6.14 -0.55
C LEU A 84 -15.83 -5.03 -1.05
N SER A 85 -15.75 -4.78 -2.36
CA SER A 85 -15.02 -3.63 -2.89
C SER A 85 -15.79 -2.32 -2.61
N ALA A 86 -15.12 -1.32 -2.03
CA ALA A 86 -15.69 0.00 -1.79
C ALA A 86 -15.86 0.83 -3.08
N ARG A 87 -16.86 0.51 -3.90
CA ARG A 87 -17.02 1.08 -5.26
C ARG A 87 -17.27 2.59 -5.30
N VAL A 88 -17.71 3.16 -4.19
CA VAL A 88 -17.88 4.60 -3.97
C VAL A 88 -17.35 5.04 -2.60
N PRO A 89 -16.90 6.31 -2.48
CA PRO A 89 -16.60 6.95 -1.20
C PRO A 89 -17.72 6.82 -0.15
N ALA A 90 -17.35 6.74 1.13
CA ALA A 90 -18.29 6.60 2.24
C ALA A 90 -19.42 7.65 2.23
N GLU A 91 -19.09 8.91 1.98
CA GLU A 91 -20.03 10.02 1.91
C GLU A 91 -21.04 9.94 0.74
N GLN A 92 -20.84 9.01 -0.21
CA GLN A 92 -21.75 8.76 -1.33
C GLN A 92 -22.63 7.52 -1.13
N ARG A 93 -22.44 6.76 -0.04
CA ARG A 93 -23.19 5.51 0.22
C ARG A 93 -24.59 5.76 0.78
N GLY A 94 -24.85 6.94 1.31
CA GLY A 94 -26.14 7.28 1.89
C GLY A 94 -26.25 8.76 2.29
N PRO A 95 -27.47 9.28 2.45
CA PRO A 95 -27.69 10.67 2.85
C PRO A 95 -27.17 10.92 4.26
N GLY A 96 -26.47 12.05 4.45
CA GLY A 96 -25.97 12.48 5.76
C GLY A 96 -24.69 11.78 6.23
N LEU A 97 -24.11 10.89 5.42
CA LEU A 97 -22.81 10.29 5.69
C LEU A 97 -21.67 11.24 5.31
N ASP A 98 -20.61 11.26 6.12
CA ASP A 98 -19.34 11.91 5.83
C ASP A 98 -18.25 10.83 5.64
N ARG A 99 -17.02 11.25 5.30
CA ARG A 99 -15.87 10.36 5.06
C ARG A 99 -15.51 9.47 6.26
N ASP A 100 -15.89 9.85 7.48
CA ASP A 100 -15.68 9.08 8.72
C ASP A 100 -16.76 8.00 8.95
N ALA A 101 -17.77 7.89 8.08
CA ALA A 101 -18.78 6.84 8.10
C ALA A 101 -18.25 5.52 7.51
N VAL A 102 -17.17 5.00 8.09
CA VAL A 102 -16.55 3.71 7.77
C VAL A 102 -16.36 2.89 9.02
N LEU A 103 -16.28 1.57 8.88
CA LEU A 103 -15.98 0.69 9.99
C LEU A 103 -14.49 0.76 10.36
N LEU A 104 -14.22 0.50 11.63
CA LEU A 104 -12.89 0.39 12.20
C LEU A 104 -12.77 -0.95 12.91
N MET A 105 -11.94 -1.83 12.36
CA MET A 105 -11.50 -3.04 13.05
C MET A 105 -10.29 -2.70 13.92
N VAL A 106 -10.25 -3.19 15.15
CA VAL A 106 -9.09 -3.04 16.04
C VAL A 106 -8.56 -4.42 16.38
N SER A 107 -7.28 -4.65 16.12
CA SER A 107 -6.58 -5.86 16.58
C SER A 107 -5.53 -5.53 17.63
N ARG A 108 -5.56 -6.28 18.74
CA ARG A 108 -4.53 -6.28 19.80
C ARG A 108 -4.01 -7.71 19.90
N GLY A 109 -2.89 -7.99 19.24
CA GLY A 109 -2.51 -9.38 18.95
C GLY A 109 -3.64 -10.10 18.22
N THR A 110 -4.02 -11.30 18.69
CA THR A 110 -5.12 -12.07 18.07
C THR A 110 -6.53 -11.66 18.51
N GLU A 111 -6.68 -10.74 19.47
CA GLU A 111 -7.98 -10.19 19.84
C GLU A 111 -8.45 -9.19 18.78
N VAL A 112 -9.70 -9.32 18.33
CA VAL A 112 -10.32 -8.45 17.32
C VAL A 112 -11.61 -7.87 17.88
N SER A 113 -11.80 -6.56 17.69
CA SER A 113 -13.03 -5.85 18.02
C SER A 113 -13.46 -4.92 16.88
N HIS A 114 -14.75 -4.61 16.83
CA HIS A 114 -15.39 -3.88 15.73
C HIS A 114 -16.00 -2.59 16.27
N HIS A 115 -15.70 -1.48 15.61
CA HIS A 115 -16.07 -0.13 16.01
C HIS A 115 -16.46 0.68 14.78
N ASP A 116 -17.10 1.83 14.99
CA ASP A 116 -17.16 2.86 13.97
C ASP A 116 -15.89 3.72 14.01
N PHE A 117 -15.43 4.23 12.87
CA PHE A 117 -14.20 5.03 12.82
C PHE A 117 -14.27 6.30 13.69
N VAL A 118 -15.47 6.86 13.85
CA VAL A 118 -15.72 8.00 14.75
C VAL A 118 -15.40 7.72 16.22
N GLU A 119 -15.25 6.44 16.60
CA GLU A 119 -14.89 6.03 17.95
C GLU A 119 -13.37 5.95 18.19
N LEU A 120 -12.55 6.12 17.15
CA LEU A 120 -11.08 6.16 17.24
C LEU A 120 -10.55 6.98 18.43
N PRO A 121 -11.08 8.18 18.78
CA PRO A 121 -10.57 8.96 19.91
C PRO A 121 -10.73 8.27 21.28
N ARG A 122 -11.61 7.27 21.40
CA ARG A 122 -11.80 6.47 22.64
C ARG A 122 -10.86 5.27 22.70
N LEU A 123 -10.29 4.87 21.56
CA LEU A 123 -9.42 3.70 21.42
C LEU A 123 -7.93 4.04 21.60
N LEU A 124 -7.61 5.33 21.54
CA LEU A 124 -6.29 5.91 21.76
C LEU A 124 -6.18 6.51 23.16
N ARG A 125 -4.94 6.70 23.62
CA ARG A 125 -4.59 7.22 24.94
C ARG A 125 -3.95 8.61 24.79
N ALA A 126 -4.06 9.43 25.83
CA ALA A 126 -3.25 10.65 25.93
C ALA A 126 -1.76 10.27 25.85
N GLY A 127 -0.99 11.01 25.06
CA GLY A 127 0.42 10.72 24.80
C GLY A 127 0.69 9.85 23.57
N ASP A 128 -0.31 9.17 23.01
CA ASP A 128 -0.16 8.51 21.71
C ASP A 128 0.18 9.52 20.62
N LEU A 129 0.98 9.08 19.64
CA LEU A 129 1.41 9.88 18.50
C LEU A 129 0.95 9.24 17.19
N LEU A 130 0.21 9.99 16.39
CA LEU A 130 -0.15 9.60 15.03
C LEU A 130 0.83 10.20 14.02
N ILE A 131 1.59 9.35 13.32
CA ILE A 131 2.41 9.78 12.18
C ILE A 131 1.52 9.85 10.94
N VAL A 132 1.36 11.05 10.37
CA VAL A 132 0.45 11.29 9.24
C VAL A 132 1.21 11.76 8.00
N ASN A 133 0.90 11.17 6.85
CA ASN A 133 1.44 11.63 5.57
C ASN A 133 0.68 12.87 5.08
N THR A 134 1.42 13.94 4.84
CA THR A 134 0.92 15.25 4.41
C THR A 134 0.98 15.48 2.90
N SER A 135 1.43 14.49 2.14
CA SER A 135 1.48 14.57 0.68
C SER A 135 0.08 14.80 0.09
N PRO A 136 -0.13 15.88 -0.70
CA PRO A 136 -1.40 16.09 -1.38
C PRO A 136 -1.51 15.15 -2.59
N THR A 137 -2.71 14.63 -2.85
CA THR A 137 -2.97 13.89 -4.09
C THR A 137 -3.05 14.86 -5.27
N LEU A 138 -2.46 14.47 -6.39
CA LEU A 138 -2.46 15.23 -7.64
C LEU A 138 -3.59 14.75 -8.55
N ALA A 139 -4.06 15.65 -9.41
CA ALA A 139 -4.90 15.29 -10.56
C ALA A 139 -4.01 14.69 -11.67
N ALA A 140 -3.44 13.52 -11.39
CA ALA A 140 -2.30 12.96 -12.08
C ALA A 140 -2.60 12.27 -13.42
N ALA A 141 -3.87 12.13 -13.83
CA ALA A 141 -4.23 11.58 -15.13
C ALA A 141 -4.59 12.69 -16.12
N VAL A 142 -3.93 12.71 -17.30
CA VAL A 142 -4.19 13.68 -18.37
C VAL A 142 -4.44 12.95 -19.70
N ASP A 143 -5.49 13.34 -20.41
CA ASP A 143 -5.76 12.80 -21.74
C ASP A 143 -4.79 13.36 -22.79
N GLY A 144 -4.37 12.49 -23.69
CA GLY A 144 -3.48 12.83 -24.80
C GLY A 144 -3.68 11.98 -26.04
N ARG A 145 -2.77 12.14 -26.99
CA ARG A 145 -2.76 11.44 -28.27
C ARG A 145 -1.34 11.09 -28.69
N ILE A 146 -1.20 9.94 -29.36
CA ILE A 146 0.00 9.56 -30.12
C ILE A 146 -0.47 9.34 -31.56
N GLY A 147 -0.17 10.29 -32.44
CA GLY A 147 -0.79 10.37 -33.76
C GLY A 147 -2.32 10.37 -33.65
N HIS A 148 -2.98 9.34 -34.20
CA HIS A 148 -4.44 9.22 -34.14
C HIS A 148 -4.96 8.44 -32.92
N ALA A 149 -4.09 7.75 -32.17
CA ALA A 149 -4.49 6.95 -31.02
C ALA A 149 -4.73 7.84 -29.79
N ARG A 150 -5.86 7.64 -29.11
CA ARG A 150 -6.12 8.26 -27.80
C ARG A 150 -5.33 7.52 -26.71
N VAL A 151 -4.78 8.28 -25.77
CA VAL A 151 -4.05 7.75 -24.62
C VAL A 151 -4.39 8.54 -23.36
N VAL A 152 -4.10 7.96 -22.21
CA VAL A 152 -4.09 8.66 -20.92
C VAL A 152 -2.68 8.56 -20.36
N VAL A 153 -2.13 9.69 -19.92
CA VAL A 153 -0.84 9.72 -19.22
C VAL A 153 -1.10 9.85 -17.72
N HIS A 154 -0.64 8.86 -16.96
CA HIS A 154 -0.58 8.94 -15.51
C HIS A 154 0.78 9.48 -15.10
N PHE A 155 0.80 10.64 -14.46
CA PHE A 155 2.01 11.22 -13.88
C PHE A 155 2.27 10.58 -12.53
N SER A 156 3.42 9.92 -12.39
CA SER A 156 3.81 9.26 -11.16
C SER A 156 4.62 10.18 -10.26
N THR A 157 5.88 10.42 -10.62
CA THR A 157 6.86 10.99 -9.69
C THR A 157 7.74 11.98 -10.42
N ARG A 158 8.00 13.12 -9.79
CA ARG A 158 8.89 14.14 -10.32
C ARG A 158 10.34 13.84 -9.93
N GLY A 159 11.22 13.70 -10.91
CA GLY A 159 12.66 13.61 -10.72
C GLY A 159 13.29 14.97 -10.40
N ASP A 160 14.47 14.94 -9.79
CA ASP A 160 15.20 16.14 -9.38
C ASP A 160 15.73 16.95 -10.58
N ASP A 161 15.89 16.30 -11.75
CA ASP A 161 16.26 16.90 -13.04
C ASP A 161 15.07 17.48 -13.83
N GLY A 162 13.91 17.56 -13.18
CA GLY A 162 12.67 18.08 -13.76
C GLY A 162 11.94 17.12 -14.70
N ARG A 163 12.43 15.90 -14.91
CA ARG A 163 11.66 14.84 -15.59
C ARG A 163 10.54 14.35 -14.71
N TRP A 164 9.57 13.69 -15.33
CA TRP A 164 8.49 12.99 -14.66
C TRP A 164 8.50 11.54 -15.07
N ALA A 165 8.43 10.65 -14.08
CA ALA A 165 8.06 9.28 -14.29
C ALA A 165 6.57 9.27 -14.67
N VAL A 166 6.24 8.65 -15.79
CA VAL A 166 4.88 8.58 -16.33
C VAL A 166 4.55 7.16 -16.77
N GLU A 167 3.28 6.76 -16.62
CA GLU A 167 2.73 5.54 -17.20
C GLU A 167 1.78 5.92 -18.34
N LEU A 168 1.95 5.27 -19.49
CA LEU A 168 1.02 5.41 -20.61
C LEU A 168 -0.07 4.34 -20.49
N ARG A 169 -1.33 4.75 -20.64
CA ARG A 169 -2.47 3.83 -20.60
C ARG A 169 -3.37 4.03 -21.81
N ASP A 170 -4.03 2.95 -22.21
CA ASP A 170 -5.08 3.02 -23.22
C ASP A 170 -6.44 3.18 -22.54
N PRO A 171 -7.30 4.13 -22.99
CA PRO A 171 -8.67 4.21 -22.49
C PRO A 171 -9.43 2.95 -22.92
N ASP A 172 -10.22 2.38 -22.00
CA ASP A 172 -11.00 1.16 -22.28
C ASP A 172 -12.47 1.41 -22.64
N GLY A 173 -12.89 2.68 -22.65
CA GLY A 173 -14.27 3.08 -22.95
C GLY A 173 -15.23 3.01 -21.75
N GLY A 174 -14.86 2.38 -20.64
CA GLY A 174 -15.60 2.37 -19.37
C GLY A 174 -15.26 3.53 -18.44
N GLY A 175 -14.40 4.44 -18.90
CA GLY A 175 -13.81 5.52 -18.09
C GLY A 175 -12.64 5.06 -17.22
N THR A 176 -12.19 3.81 -17.37
CA THR A 176 -10.97 3.27 -16.79
C THR A 176 -9.88 3.18 -17.87
N THR A 177 -8.72 2.65 -17.51
CA THR A 177 -7.59 2.53 -18.42
C THR A 177 -6.92 1.18 -18.30
N ARG A 178 -6.31 0.70 -19.38
CA ARG A 178 -5.56 -0.57 -19.44
C ARG A 178 -4.07 -0.33 -19.66
N ALA A 179 -3.25 -1.27 -19.17
CA ALA A 179 -1.81 -1.19 -19.31
C ALA A 179 -1.42 -1.13 -20.77
N ARG A 180 -0.49 -0.23 -21.06
CA ARG A 180 0.14 -0.13 -22.36
C ARG A 180 1.65 -0.18 -22.15
N ALA A 181 2.33 -0.98 -22.96
CA ALA A 181 3.78 -0.84 -23.07
C ALA A 181 4.09 0.59 -23.52
N GLY A 182 5.05 1.24 -22.86
CA GLY A 182 5.46 2.59 -23.22
C GLY A 182 5.93 2.71 -24.68
N GLY A 183 6.04 3.95 -25.16
CA GLY A 183 6.58 4.22 -26.50
C GLY A 183 8.10 4.05 -26.54
N PRO A 184 8.72 3.86 -27.73
CA PRO A 184 10.16 3.94 -27.84
C PRO A 184 10.66 5.31 -27.37
N ALA A 185 11.93 5.38 -26.95
CA ALA A 185 12.60 6.65 -26.69
C ALA A 185 12.40 7.63 -27.85
N GLY A 186 12.06 8.88 -27.53
CA GLY A 186 11.70 9.92 -28.48
C GLY A 186 10.22 9.96 -28.87
N ALA A 187 9.38 9.03 -28.40
CA ALA A 187 7.94 9.10 -28.62
C ALA A 187 7.37 10.40 -28.03
N VAL A 188 6.54 11.09 -28.82
CA VAL A 188 5.88 12.33 -28.43
C VAL A 188 4.41 12.06 -28.17
N VAL A 189 3.95 12.46 -26.98
CA VAL A 189 2.55 12.44 -26.60
C VAL A 189 2.03 13.87 -26.58
N GLU A 190 1.07 14.16 -27.44
CA GLU A 190 0.34 15.43 -27.43
C GLU A 190 -0.70 15.40 -26.32
N LEU A 191 -0.56 16.28 -25.33
CA LEU A 191 -1.48 16.37 -24.20
C LEU A 191 -2.52 17.47 -24.41
N SER A 192 -3.63 17.30 -23.71
CA SER A 192 -4.62 18.36 -23.55
C SER A 192 -3.96 19.66 -23.07
N GLY A 193 -4.35 20.80 -23.65
CA GLY A 193 -3.75 22.11 -23.32
C GLY A 193 -2.50 22.48 -24.14
N CYS A 194 -2.27 21.81 -25.27
CA CYS A 194 -1.14 22.07 -26.20
C CYS A 194 0.25 21.86 -25.56
N ALA A 195 0.34 21.00 -24.55
CA ALA A 195 1.62 20.53 -24.01
C ALA A 195 2.02 19.24 -24.73
N CYS A 196 3.31 19.00 -24.91
CA CYS A 196 3.81 17.71 -25.40
C CYS A 196 4.73 17.08 -24.36
N LEU A 197 4.59 15.76 -24.14
CA LEU A 197 5.54 14.95 -23.40
C LEU A 197 6.45 14.20 -24.36
N ILE A 198 7.76 14.26 -24.11
CA ILE A 198 8.76 13.51 -24.86
C ILE A 198 9.26 12.40 -23.92
N TYR A 199 9.08 11.15 -24.34
CA TYR A 199 9.57 9.98 -23.61
C TYR A 199 11.07 9.83 -23.87
N GLU A 200 11.84 9.61 -22.82
CA GLU A 200 13.30 9.54 -22.91
C GLU A 200 13.79 8.10 -22.70
N GLU A 201 13.54 7.52 -21.53
CA GLU A 201 14.02 6.19 -21.18
C GLU A 201 13.10 5.49 -20.15
N PRO A 202 13.11 4.15 -20.06
CA PRO A 202 12.40 3.43 -19.01
C PRO A 202 12.89 3.85 -17.62
N LEU A 203 11.98 3.96 -16.65
CA LEU A 203 12.33 4.25 -15.25
C LEU A 203 13.22 3.15 -14.66
N SER A 204 12.89 1.90 -14.95
CA SER A 204 13.62 0.71 -14.49
C SER A 204 14.02 -0.14 -15.70
N PRO A 205 15.28 -0.57 -15.81
CA PRO A 205 15.72 -1.46 -16.88
C PRO A 205 14.86 -2.74 -16.92
N GLY A 206 14.31 -3.05 -18.09
CA GLY A 206 13.47 -4.24 -18.30
C GLY A 206 11.98 -4.08 -17.95
N SER A 207 11.56 -2.98 -17.33
CA SER A 207 10.12 -2.64 -17.21
C SER A 207 9.73 -1.65 -18.30
N GLY A 208 8.73 -2.01 -19.11
CA GLY A 208 8.17 -1.14 -20.14
C GLY A 208 7.08 -0.20 -19.66
N ARG A 209 6.71 -0.25 -18.36
CA ARG A 209 5.52 0.42 -17.82
C ARG A 209 5.77 1.91 -17.56
N LEU A 210 6.71 2.23 -16.68
CA LEU A 210 7.05 3.60 -16.29
C LEU A 210 8.23 4.12 -17.09
N TRP A 211 8.12 5.35 -17.56
CA TRP A 211 9.14 6.02 -18.37
C TRP A 211 9.45 7.40 -17.80
N TRP A 212 10.71 7.78 -17.84
CA TRP A 212 11.10 9.18 -17.70
C TRP A 212 10.68 9.96 -18.94
N ALA A 213 9.95 11.05 -18.73
CA ALA A 213 9.51 11.94 -19.78
C ALA A 213 9.68 13.41 -19.37
N ARG A 214 9.81 14.28 -20.36
CA ARG A 214 9.91 15.72 -20.17
C ARG A 214 8.77 16.43 -20.88
N ALA A 215 8.09 17.33 -20.16
CA ALA A 215 7.05 18.17 -20.74
C ALA A 215 7.68 19.40 -21.41
N SER A 216 7.20 19.72 -22.61
CA SER A 216 7.43 20.99 -23.28
C SER A 216 6.38 22.02 -22.83
N GLY A 217 6.81 23.24 -22.48
CA GLY A 217 5.91 24.37 -22.18
C GLY A 217 5.70 24.70 -20.69
N LYS A 218 4.52 25.26 -20.36
CA LYS A 218 4.14 25.71 -19.00
C LYS A 218 4.12 24.49 -18.07
N GLY A 219 5.10 24.37 -17.18
CA GLY A 219 5.46 23.14 -16.47
C GLY A 219 4.31 22.29 -15.90
N VAL A 220 4.57 20.98 -15.77
CA VAL A 220 3.61 19.92 -15.43
C VAL A 220 2.60 20.26 -14.33
N PRO A 221 2.97 20.87 -13.18
CA PRO A 221 1.97 21.18 -12.14
C PRO A 221 0.81 22.08 -12.63
N ALA A 222 1.06 23.01 -13.54
CA ALA A 222 0.01 23.86 -14.11
C ALA A 222 -0.90 23.09 -15.07
N LEU A 223 -0.32 22.16 -15.84
CA LEU A 223 -1.05 21.24 -16.70
C LEU A 223 -2.00 20.35 -15.88
N LEU A 224 -1.50 19.71 -14.82
CA LEU A 224 -2.32 18.84 -13.96
C LEU A 224 -3.49 19.60 -13.34
N ARG A 225 -3.27 20.83 -12.85
CA ARG A 225 -4.36 21.65 -12.27
C ARG A 225 -5.45 22.02 -13.27
N ARG A 226 -5.11 22.20 -14.54
CA ARG A 226 -6.04 22.70 -15.57
C ARG A 226 -6.72 21.59 -16.37
N HIS A 227 -6.00 20.51 -16.62
CA HIS A 227 -6.41 19.45 -17.54
C HIS A 227 -6.37 18.05 -16.92
N GLY A 228 -5.88 17.92 -15.69
CA GLY A 228 -5.77 16.65 -15.01
C GLY A 228 -7.06 16.26 -14.28
N ARG A 229 -7.16 14.96 -14.01
CA ARG A 229 -8.12 14.33 -13.07
C ARG A 229 -7.39 13.34 -12.17
N PRO A 230 -7.94 12.95 -11.01
CA PRO A 230 -7.38 11.85 -10.24
C PRO A 230 -7.27 10.58 -11.07
N ILE A 231 -6.29 9.73 -10.74
CA ILE A 231 -6.24 8.38 -11.33
C ILE A 231 -7.43 7.59 -10.77
N ARG A 232 -8.24 7.05 -11.68
CA ARG A 232 -9.41 6.26 -11.30
C ARG A 232 -8.98 4.84 -10.94
N TYR A 233 -9.39 4.37 -9.78
CA TYR A 233 -9.24 2.97 -9.40
C TYR A 233 -10.22 2.08 -10.17
N SER A 234 -9.74 0.93 -10.64
CA SER A 234 -10.52 0.00 -11.47
C SER A 234 -11.80 -0.51 -10.81
N TYR A 235 -11.81 -0.66 -9.48
CA TYR A 235 -12.98 -1.14 -8.73
C TYR A 235 -14.08 -0.08 -8.55
N THR A 236 -13.80 1.20 -8.85
CA THR A 236 -14.77 2.28 -8.64
C THR A 236 -15.80 2.35 -9.77
N GLU A 237 -17.05 2.66 -9.44
CA GLU A 237 -18.14 2.76 -10.42
C GLU A 237 -17.98 3.91 -11.42
N ARG A 238 -17.29 4.99 -11.02
CA ARG A 238 -17.11 6.21 -11.81
C ARG A 238 -15.93 7.04 -11.30
N ASP A 239 -15.52 8.03 -12.09
CA ASP A 239 -14.57 9.05 -11.65
C ASP A 239 -15.07 9.75 -10.39
N GLN A 240 -14.13 10.06 -9.49
CA GLN A 240 -14.39 10.79 -8.26
C GLN A 240 -13.70 12.17 -8.31
N PRO A 241 -14.28 13.20 -7.68
CA PRO A 241 -13.64 14.51 -7.63
C PRO A 241 -12.34 14.45 -6.83
N LEU A 242 -11.37 15.33 -7.13
CA LEU A 242 -10.09 15.36 -6.41
C LEU A 242 -10.26 15.48 -4.89
N SER A 243 -11.29 16.19 -4.42
CA SER A 243 -11.62 16.32 -3.00
C SER A 243 -11.91 14.98 -2.30
N ALA A 244 -12.35 13.95 -3.02
CA ALA A 244 -12.57 12.61 -2.47
C ALA A 244 -11.25 11.87 -2.20
N TYR A 245 -10.15 12.25 -2.87
CA TYR A 245 -8.81 11.69 -2.70
C TYR A 245 -7.97 12.48 -1.70
N GLN A 246 -8.38 13.70 -1.32
CA GLN A 246 -7.62 14.52 -0.39
C GLN A 246 -7.94 14.21 1.07
N THR A 247 -6.89 13.94 1.83
CA THR A 247 -6.95 13.80 3.28
C THR A 247 -6.97 15.18 3.95
N VAL A 248 -7.44 15.25 5.19
CA VAL A 248 -7.43 16.49 5.98
C VAL A 248 -6.02 16.93 6.39
N PHE A 249 -5.01 16.08 6.20
CA PHE A 249 -3.61 16.36 6.51
C PHE A 249 -2.81 16.85 5.29
N ALA A 250 -3.42 16.85 4.10
CA ALA A 250 -2.75 17.27 2.88
C ALA A 250 -2.28 18.74 2.98
N LEU A 251 -0.98 18.97 2.77
CA LEU A 251 -0.38 20.30 2.76
C LEU A 251 0.09 20.64 1.33
N PRO A 252 -0.15 21.86 0.83
CA PRO A 252 0.36 22.28 -0.48
C PRO A 252 1.90 22.20 -0.54
N SER A 253 2.43 21.62 -1.63
CA SER A 253 3.86 21.70 -1.92
C SER A 253 4.19 22.95 -2.73
N ALA A 254 5.27 23.66 -2.36
CA ALA A 254 5.70 24.89 -3.02
C ALA A 254 6.04 24.70 -4.50
N ASP A 255 6.59 23.55 -4.87
CA ASP A 255 6.96 23.22 -6.26
C ASP A 255 5.84 22.51 -7.03
N GLY A 256 4.68 22.34 -6.40
CA GLY A 256 3.53 21.62 -6.93
C GLY A 256 3.66 20.10 -6.95
N SER A 257 4.64 19.53 -6.24
CA SER A 257 4.75 18.08 -6.02
C SER A 257 3.61 17.55 -5.15
N GLY A 258 3.38 16.25 -5.25
CA GLY A 258 2.34 15.53 -4.53
C GLY A 258 2.35 14.08 -4.96
N SER A 259 1.46 13.30 -4.37
CA SER A 259 1.28 11.91 -4.72
C SER A 259 0.38 11.74 -5.93
N ALA A 260 0.70 10.80 -6.82
CA ALA A 260 -0.26 10.27 -7.77
C ALA A 260 -1.36 9.46 -7.06
N GLU A 261 -0.97 8.67 -6.06
CA GLU A 261 -1.85 7.82 -5.27
C GLU A 261 -2.11 8.39 -3.87
N MET A 262 -3.36 8.39 -3.40
CA MET A 262 -3.66 9.01 -2.10
C MET A 262 -3.09 8.24 -0.90
N PRO A 263 -2.71 8.91 0.21
CA PRO A 263 -2.46 8.25 1.48
C PRO A 263 -3.79 7.83 2.15
N SER A 264 -4.41 6.79 1.58
CA SER A 264 -5.81 6.39 1.81
C SER A 264 -6.18 6.08 3.26
N ALA A 265 -5.26 5.54 4.06
CA ALA A 265 -5.50 5.24 5.47
C ALA A 265 -5.90 6.48 6.31
N ALA A 266 -5.49 7.67 5.87
CA ALA A 266 -5.83 8.93 6.54
C ALA A 266 -7.11 9.58 5.97
N ARG A 267 -7.74 8.98 4.94
CA ARG A 267 -8.93 9.52 4.29
C ARG A 267 -10.11 9.70 5.26
N PRO A 268 -10.43 8.75 6.16
CA PRO A 268 -11.62 8.88 7.01
C PRO A 268 -11.52 9.96 8.08
N PHE A 269 -10.34 10.56 8.31
CA PHE A 269 -10.22 11.66 9.27
C PHE A 269 -10.98 12.89 8.81
N THR A 270 -11.76 13.47 9.70
CA THR A 270 -12.42 14.78 9.54
C THR A 270 -11.76 15.82 10.44
N PRO A 271 -11.89 17.13 10.16
CA PRO A 271 -11.37 18.18 11.04
C PRO A 271 -11.93 18.07 12.47
N ARG A 272 -13.19 17.66 12.61
CA ARG A 272 -13.86 17.39 13.89
C ARG A 272 -13.15 16.27 14.65
N LEU A 273 -12.88 15.14 13.99
CA LEU A 273 -12.22 13.99 14.60
C LEU A 273 -10.78 14.33 15.04
N VAL A 274 -10.05 15.07 14.20
CA VAL A 274 -8.69 15.54 14.53
C VAL A 274 -8.72 16.46 15.75
N ALA A 275 -9.66 17.40 15.82
CA ALA A 275 -9.81 18.26 17.00
C ALA A 275 -10.13 17.47 18.28
N GLU A 276 -10.99 16.45 18.19
CA GLU A 276 -11.30 15.58 19.32
C GLU A 276 -10.07 14.79 19.79
N LEU A 277 -9.30 14.21 18.86
CA LEU A 277 -8.05 13.51 19.16
C LEU A 277 -7.06 14.42 19.90
N VAL A 278 -6.84 15.63 19.38
CA VAL A 278 -5.95 16.62 20.02
C VAL A 278 -6.46 16.99 21.41
N SER A 279 -7.77 17.21 21.58
CA SER A 279 -8.36 17.55 22.89
C SER A 279 -8.20 16.45 23.94
N ARG A 280 -8.05 15.20 23.51
CA ARG A 280 -7.78 14.03 24.37
C ARG A 280 -6.30 13.77 24.60
N GLY A 281 -5.41 14.63 24.08
CA GLY A 281 -3.97 14.53 24.26
C GLY A 281 -3.26 13.59 23.27
N VAL A 282 -3.91 13.23 22.16
CA VAL A 282 -3.25 12.55 21.04
C VAL A 282 -2.46 13.58 20.23
N GLN A 283 -1.22 13.25 19.93
CA GLN A 283 -0.29 14.12 19.19
C GLN A 283 -0.21 13.69 17.71
N PHE A 284 0.25 14.60 16.85
CA PHE A 284 0.45 14.33 15.43
C PHE A 284 1.88 14.68 14.99
N ALA A 285 2.54 13.76 14.29
CA ALA A 285 3.83 13.99 13.64
C ALA A 285 3.66 13.97 12.12
N PRO A 286 3.70 15.14 11.45
CA PRO A 286 3.59 15.19 10.00
C PRO A 286 4.86 14.66 9.34
N VAL A 287 4.70 13.80 8.34
CA VAL A 287 5.74 13.40 7.40
C VAL A 287 5.24 13.63 5.98
N THR A 288 6.13 13.62 4.99
CA THR A 288 5.74 13.67 3.59
C THR A 288 6.35 12.49 2.87
N LEU A 289 5.53 11.75 2.12
CA LEU A 289 5.99 10.79 1.12
C LEU A 289 5.08 10.90 -0.11
N HIS A 290 5.67 11.32 -1.23
CA HIS A 290 4.99 11.44 -2.51
C HIS A 290 4.96 10.09 -3.21
N THR A 291 3.83 9.41 -3.08
CA THR A 291 3.59 8.11 -3.71
C THR A 291 3.37 8.27 -5.19
N GLY A 292 4.07 7.46 -5.97
CA GLY A 292 3.88 7.42 -7.41
C GLY A 292 2.71 6.52 -7.81
N VAL A 293 2.53 6.30 -9.12
CA VAL A 293 1.54 5.35 -9.64
C VAL A 293 1.91 3.93 -9.20
N ALA A 294 0.96 3.26 -8.55
CA ALA A 294 1.00 1.83 -8.27
C ALA A 294 0.01 1.14 -9.21
N SER A 295 0.49 0.23 -10.09
CA SER A 295 -0.44 -0.62 -10.84
C SER A 295 -0.59 -1.96 -10.13
N ALA A 296 -1.83 -2.26 -9.73
CA ALA A 296 -2.24 -3.54 -9.13
C ALA A 296 -1.95 -4.75 -10.04
N GLU A 297 -1.70 -4.50 -11.32
CA GLU A 297 -1.50 -5.53 -12.34
C GLU A 297 -0.08 -6.11 -12.35
N ALA A 298 0.91 -5.46 -11.72
CA ALA A 298 2.32 -5.74 -12.01
C ALA A 298 3.18 -6.28 -10.85
N HIS A 299 2.69 -6.30 -9.60
CA HIS A 299 3.43 -6.82 -8.43
C HIS A 299 4.91 -6.34 -8.37
N GLU A 300 5.16 -5.10 -8.79
CA GLU A 300 6.52 -4.55 -8.88
C GLU A 300 7.00 -4.07 -7.51
N PRO A 301 8.30 -4.24 -7.19
CA PRO A 301 8.87 -3.59 -6.02
C PRO A 301 8.68 -2.06 -6.12
N PRO A 302 8.56 -1.36 -4.98
CA PRO A 302 8.45 0.09 -5.00
C PRO A 302 9.72 0.68 -5.65
N TYR A 303 9.54 1.50 -6.67
CA TYR A 303 10.61 2.37 -7.15
C TYR A 303 10.84 3.51 -6.16
N PRO A 304 11.98 4.21 -6.24
CA PRO A 304 12.28 5.28 -5.30
C PRO A 304 11.19 6.36 -5.29
N GLU A 305 10.73 6.72 -4.10
CA GLU A 305 9.73 7.77 -3.88
C GLU A 305 10.31 8.88 -2.99
N ARG A 306 9.91 10.13 -3.25
CA ARG A 306 10.41 11.27 -2.48
C ARG A 306 9.75 11.33 -1.11
N PHE A 307 10.57 11.46 -0.07
CA PHE A 307 10.09 11.61 1.30
C PHE A 307 10.80 12.73 2.05
N THR A 308 10.18 13.17 3.14
CA THR A 308 10.71 14.15 4.06
C THR A 308 10.19 13.89 5.48
N VAL A 309 11.11 13.81 6.43
CA VAL A 309 10.84 13.83 7.87
C VAL A 309 11.53 15.06 8.44
N SER A 310 10.73 15.99 8.95
CA SER A 310 11.25 17.23 9.52
C SER A 310 11.97 16.99 10.85
N GLU A 311 12.83 17.93 11.25
CA GLU A 311 13.47 17.88 12.57
C GLU A 311 12.45 17.90 13.71
N HIS A 312 11.36 18.68 13.56
CA HIS A 312 10.28 18.71 14.54
C HIS A 312 9.61 17.34 14.70
N SER A 313 9.24 16.71 13.59
CA SER A 313 8.62 15.37 13.60
C SER A 313 9.56 14.32 14.19
N ALA A 314 10.84 14.34 13.82
CA ALA A 314 11.85 13.43 14.37
C ALA A 314 12.00 13.59 15.89
N ARG A 315 12.08 14.84 16.38
CA ARG A 315 12.16 15.12 17.83
C ARG A 315 10.90 14.65 18.58
N LEU A 316 9.72 14.88 18.01
CA LEU A 316 8.45 14.46 18.61
C LEU A 316 8.35 12.94 18.71
N ILE A 317 8.67 12.23 17.62
CA ILE A 317 8.67 10.76 17.60
C ILE A 317 9.65 10.21 18.64
N ASN A 318 10.89 10.70 18.67
CA ASN A 318 11.89 10.26 19.65
C ASN A 318 11.51 10.63 21.10
N ALA A 319 10.77 11.71 21.33
CA ALA A 319 10.29 12.09 22.65
C ALA A 319 9.21 11.11 23.15
N VAL A 320 8.24 10.78 22.30
CA VAL A 320 7.18 9.82 22.61
C VAL A 320 7.76 8.44 22.89
N ARG A 321 8.72 7.99 22.07
CA ARG A 321 9.43 6.72 22.28
C ARG A 321 10.24 6.62 23.58
N ARG A 322 10.68 7.76 24.14
CA ARG A 322 11.38 7.79 25.43
C ARG A 322 10.43 7.82 26.62
N GLY A 323 9.15 8.13 26.39
CA GLY A 323 8.10 8.02 27.38
C GLY A 323 7.24 6.77 27.16
N ASP A 324 6.04 6.77 27.73
CA ASP A 324 5.10 5.64 27.69
C ASP A 324 4.06 5.75 26.54
N GLY A 325 4.24 6.71 25.63
CA GLY A 325 3.33 6.91 24.50
C GLY A 325 3.62 5.97 23.35
N ARG A 326 2.59 5.58 22.59
CA ARG A 326 2.75 4.72 21.41
C ARG A 326 2.92 5.55 20.15
N VAL A 327 3.81 5.11 19.27
CA VAL A 327 3.97 5.67 17.92
C VAL A 327 3.15 4.85 16.93
N ILE A 328 2.05 5.41 16.46
CA ILE A 328 1.12 4.76 15.55
C ILE A 328 1.23 5.44 14.18
N ALA A 329 1.59 4.69 13.14
CA ALA A 329 1.61 5.20 11.78
C ALA A 329 0.19 5.18 11.19
N VAL A 330 -0.18 6.23 10.45
CA VAL A 330 -1.41 6.27 9.66
C VAL A 330 -1.06 6.01 8.21
N GLY A 331 -1.13 4.74 7.83
CA GLY A 331 -0.82 4.21 6.50
C GLY A 331 0.62 3.73 6.33
N THR A 332 0.80 2.78 5.41
CA THR A 332 2.08 2.16 5.06
C THR A 332 3.12 3.17 4.54
N THR A 333 2.66 4.25 3.92
CA THR A 333 3.52 5.35 3.44
C THR A 333 4.17 6.12 4.59
N ALA A 334 3.45 6.34 5.69
CA ALA A 334 4.00 6.97 6.89
C ALA A 334 5.05 6.08 7.56
N VAL A 335 4.83 4.75 7.59
CA VAL A 335 5.81 3.77 8.06
C VAL A 335 7.10 3.85 7.23
N ARG A 336 7.00 3.80 5.89
CA ARG A 336 8.18 3.87 5.02
C ARG A 336 8.96 5.16 5.21
N ALA A 337 8.28 6.30 5.28
CA ALA A 337 8.93 7.60 5.48
C ALA A 337 9.73 7.66 6.79
N VAL A 338 9.13 7.24 7.91
CA VAL A 338 9.80 7.29 9.22
C VAL A 338 10.92 6.24 9.33
N GLU A 339 10.69 5.03 8.83
CA GLU A 339 11.68 3.94 8.88
C GLU A 339 12.90 4.25 8.00
N SER A 340 12.72 4.96 6.88
CA SER A 340 13.84 5.47 6.07
C SER A 340 14.64 6.57 6.75
N ALA A 341 14.02 7.30 7.68
CA ALA A 341 14.68 8.32 8.50
C ALA A 341 15.27 7.76 9.81
N THR A 342 15.17 6.45 10.04
CA THR A 342 15.57 5.81 11.30
C THR A 342 16.93 5.14 11.18
N GLY A 343 17.85 5.48 12.09
CA GLY A 343 19.15 4.84 12.17
C GLY A 343 19.08 3.39 12.70
N SER A 344 20.17 2.65 12.59
CA SER A 344 20.29 1.31 13.19
C SER A 344 20.14 1.33 14.72
N ASP A 345 20.40 2.48 15.34
CA ASP A 345 20.18 2.77 16.75
C ASP A 345 18.71 3.01 17.14
N GLY A 346 17.78 2.96 16.18
CA GLY A 346 16.36 3.20 16.42
C GLY A 346 15.99 4.67 16.61
N ILE A 347 16.92 5.60 16.40
CA ILE A 347 16.69 7.04 16.53
C ILE A 347 16.26 7.63 15.18
N VAL A 348 15.12 8.32 15.17
CA VAL A 348 14.61 9.04 13.99
C VAL A 348 15.39 10.34 13.83
N ARG A 349 15.85 10.65 12.61
CA ARG A 349 16.57 11.89 12.30
C ARG A 349 15.84 12.68 11.22
N ALA A 350 16.07 13.99 11.18
CA ALA A 350 15.59 14.78 10.05
C ALA A 350 16.23 14.24 8.77
N ALA A 351 15.41 13.96 7.76
CA ALA A 351 15.87 13.37 6.51
C ALA A 351 14.98 13.81 5.35
N SER A 352 15.57 13.96 4.17
CA SER A 352 14.86 14.23 2.93
C SER A 352 15.61 13.58 1.78
N GLY A 353 14.89 13.04 0.82
CA GLY A 353 15.50 12.35 -0.31
C GLY A 353 14.55 11.32 -0.90
N TRP A 354 15.12 10.22 -1.36
CA TRP A 354 14.41 9.13 -2.01
C TRP A 354 14.41 7.88 -1.12
N THR A 355 13.29 7.16 -1.10
CA THR A 355 13.17 5.87 -0.41
C THR A 355 12.64 4.80 -1.36
N ASP A 356 13.40 3.72 -1.47
CA ASP A 356 13.03 2.44 -2.08
C ASP A 356 12.84 1.36 -0.99
N LEU A 357 12.70 1.78 0.28
CA LEU A 357 12.67 0.87 1.41
C LEU A 357 11.47 -0.08 1.33
N VAL A 358 11.78 -1.38 1.29
CA VAL A 358 10.82 -2.47 1.45
C VAL A 358 10.89 -2.98 2.89
N ILE A 359 9.74 -3.05 3.55
CA ILE A 359 9.61 -3.56 4.92
C ILE A 359 9.08 -5.00 4.83
N THR A 360 9.86 -5.93 5.36
CA THR A 360 9.52 -7.35 5.42
C THR A 360 9.55 -7.85 6.86
N PRO A 361 8.93 -9.01 7.17
CA PRO A 361 9.00 -9.59 8.51
C PRO A 361 10.42 -9.81 9.04
N GLU A 362 11.38 -10.12 8.17
CA GLU A 362 12.78 -10.35 8.55
C GLU A 362 13.50 -9.06 8.95
N ARG A 363 13.15 -7.94 8.30
CA ARG A 363 13.67 -6.61 8.65
C ARG A 363 12.98 -6.07 9.91
N GLY A 364 11.67 -6.24 10.00
CA GLY A 364 10.83 -5.60 11.00
C GLY A 364 10.72 -4.08 10.85
N VAL A 365 10.15 -3.43 11.86
CA VAL A 365 10.13 -1.97 12.07
C VAL A 365 10.91 -1.63 13.34
N ARG A 366 11.44 -0.41 13.43
CA ARG A 366 12.23 0.04 14.59
C ARG A 366 11.49 1.03 15.47
N VAL A 367 10.55 1.78 14.90
CA VAL A 367 9.94 2.96 15.55
C VAL A 367 8.45 2.79 15.80
N VAL A 368 7.75 2.14 14.87
CA VAL A 368 6.30 2.08 14.85
C VAL A 368 5.80 0.97 15.76
N ASP A 369 4.95 1.30 16.73
CA ASP A 369 4.31 0.36 17.64
C ASP A 369 2.97 -0.15 17.10
N GLY A 370 2.29 0.66 16.28
CA GLY A 370 0.98 0.32 15.71
C GLY A 370 0.74 0.95 14.34
N LEU A 371 -0.26 0.45 13.63
CA LEU A 371 -0.58 0.88 12.27
C LEU A 371 -2.08 1.02 12.10
N LEU A 372 -2.54 2.19 11.70
CA LEU A 372 -3.87 2.40 11.13
C LEU A 372 -3.76 2.31 9.60
N THR A 373 -4.48 1.37 8.99
CA THR A 373 -4.41 1.09 7.56
C THR A 373 -5.79 0.74 6.99
N GLY A 374 -5.95 0.80 5.66
CA GLY A 374 -7.05 0.09 5.00
C GLY A 374 -6.77 -1.42 4.92
N LEU A 375 -7.75 -2.17 4.41
CA LEU A 375 -7.61 -3.59 4.09
C LEU A 375 -6.99 -3.77 2.70
N HIS A 376 -5.96 -4.61 2.62
CA HIS A 376 -5.17 -4.85 1.41
C HIS A 376 -5.36 -6.26 0.91
N GLU A 377 -5.52 -6.41 -0.41
CA GLU A 377 -5.48 -7.72 -1.04
C GLU A 377 -4.21 -8.48 -0.66
N PRO A 378 -4.30 -9.80 -0.46
CA PRO A 378 -3.16 -10.57 0.01
C PRO A 378 -1.93 -10.59 -0.90
N GLU A 379 -2.09 -10.32 -2.19
CA GLU A 379 -1.02 -10.27 -3.18
C GLU A 379 -0.26 -8.92 -3.13
N ALA A 380 -0.73 -7.94 -2.35
CA ALA A 380 -0.08 -6.64 -2.22
C ALA A 380 1.19 -6.72 -1.35
N SER A 381 2.25 -6.02 -1.78
CA SER A 381 3.51 -5.85 -1.02
C SER A 381 3.29 -5.25 0.37
N HIS A 382 2.17 -4.56 0.60
CA HIS A 382 1.74 -4.06 1.91
C HIS A 382 1.56 -5.17 2.95
N LEU A 383 1.17 -6.38 2.55
CA LEU A 383 0.93 -7.47 3.50
C LEU A 383 2.20 -7.83 4.29
N LEU A 384 3.36 -7.83 3.64
CA LEU A 384 4.66 -8.08 4.29
C LEU A 384 4.95 -7.04 5.38
N MET A 385 4.60 -5.78 5.16
CA MET A 385 4.76 -4.71 6.14
C MET A 385 3.78 -4.86 7.31
N LEU A 386 2.52 -5.21 7.03
CA LEU A 386 1.53 -5.48 8.08
C LEU A 386 1.98 -6.65 8.96
N GLU A 387 2.49 -7.72 8.35
CA GLU A 387 3.07 -8.86 9.07
C GLU A 387 4.30 -8.47 9.89
N ALA A 388 5.16 -7.60 9.37
CA ALA A 388 6.33 -7.09 10.10
C ALA A 388 5.97 -6.27 11.35
N ILE A 389 4.79 -5.63 11.36
CA ILE A 389 4.31 -4.79 12.47
C ILE A 389 3.51 -5.60 13.49
N ALA A 390 2.53 -6.38 13.04
CA ALA A 390 1.56 -7.01 13.93
C ALA A 390 1.69 -8.54 14.03
N GLY A 391 2.56 -9.14 13.20
CA GLY A 391 2.71 -10.58 13.10
C GLY A 391 1.60 -11.24 12.28
N ARG A 392 1.97 -12.33 11.59
CA ARG A 392 1.09 -13.08 10.68
C ARG A 392 -0.23 -13.51 11.31
N ARG A 393 -0.22 -14.03 12.54
CA ARG A 393 -1.42 -14.55 13.22
C ARG A 393 -2.48 -13.46 13.43
N THR A 394 -2.04 -12.26 13.80
CA THR A 394 -2.90 -11.09 13.97
C THR A 394 -3.57 -10.72 12.66
N ILE A 395 -2.80 -10.66 11.56
CA ILE A 395 -3.33 -10.31 10.24
C ILE A 395 -4.30 -11.37 9.72
N SER A 396 -3.94 -12.66 9.78
CA SER A 396 -4.83 -13.76 9.39
C SER A 396 -6.15 -13.73 10.15
N ARG A 397 -6.10 -13.51 11.47
CA ARG A 397 -7.31 -13.43 12.30
C ARG A 397 -8.15 -12.20 11.94
N GLY A 398 -7.53 -11.03 11.84
CA GLY A 398 -8.22 -9.79 11.47
C GLY A 398 -8.90 -9.90 10.11
N TYR A 399 -8.20 -10.42 9.09
CA TYR A 399 -8.76 -10.56 7.74
C TYR A 399 -9.90 -11.59 7.68
N GLY A 400 -9.80 -12.68 8.43
CA GLY A 400 -10.91 -13.63 8.58
C GLY A 400 -12.16 -12.99 9.20
N GLU A 401 -11.99 -12.14 10.22
CA GLU A 401 -13.10 -11.39 10.81
C GLU A 401 -13.62 -10.31 9.84
N ALA A 402 -12.75 -9.60 9.12
CA ALA A 402 -13.14 -8.62 8.12
C ALA A 402 -14.05 -9.21 7.03
N LEU A 403 -13.69 -10.40 6.51
CA LEU A 403 -14.53 -11.15 5.57
C LEU A 403 -15.87 -11.57 6.22
N ARG A 404 -15.83 -12.08 7.45
CA ARG A 404 -17.05 -12.53 8.15
C ARG A 404 -18.04 -11.41 8.42
N PHE A 405 -17.55 -10.22 8.76
CA PHE A 405 -18.36 -9.04 9.08
C PHE A 405 -18.64 -8.14 7.87
N GLY A 406 -18.17 -8.50 6.67
CA GLY A 406 -18.46 -7.75 5.45
C GLY A 406 -17.79 -6.37 5.41
N TYR A 407 -16.59 -6.25 5.94
CA TYR A 407 -15.79 -5.02 5.80
C TYR A 407 -15.52 -4.73 4.34
N LEU A 408 -15.55 -3.44 3.99
CA LEU A 408 -15.27 -2.95 2.66
C LEU A 408 -13.76 -2.72 2.46
N TRP A 409 -13.26 -3.06 1.28
CA TRP A 409 -11.82 -3.10 0.95
C TRP A 409 -11.42 -1.93 0.04
N HIS A 410 -10.11 -1.80 -0.17
CA HIS A 410 -9.44 -0.78 -1.00
C HIS A 410 -9.47 0.64 -0.40
N GLU A 411 -9.01 1.63 -1.16
CA GLU A 411 -8.70 2.99 -0.70
C GLU A 411 -9.91 3.77 -0.17
N PHE A 412 -11.12 3.43 -0.63
CA PHE A 412 -12.38 3.99 -0.11
C PHE A 412 -13.03 3.12 0.97
N GLY A 413 -12.45 1.96 1.29
CA GLY A 413 -13.00 0.98 2.21
C GLY A 413 -12.88 1.36 3.69
N ASP A 414 -13.08 0.34 4.50
CA ASP A 414 -12.99 0.39 5.95
C ASP A 414 -11.54 0.30 6.43
N THR A 415 -11.35 0.49 7.73
CA THR A 415 -10.03 0.63 8.34
C THR A 415 -9.72 -0.46 9.35
N HIS A 416 -8.44 -0.70 9.56
CA HIS A 416 -7.87 -1.65 10.50
C HIS A 416 -6.78 -0.97 11.32
N LEU A 417 -6.98 -0.89 12.63
CA LEU A 417 -6.02 -0.43 13.61
C LEU A 417 -5.33 -1.63 14.28
N LEU A 418 -4.05 -1.79 13.98
CA LEU A 418 -3.16 -2.76 14.57
C LEU A 418 -2.43 -2.12 15.75
N LEU A 419 -2.59 -2.70 16.93
CA LEU A 419 -1.94 -2.25 18.16
C LEU A 419 -1.19 -3.42 18.80
N PRO A 420 -0.13 -3.12 19.58
CA PRO A 420 0.59 -4.15 20.29
C PRO A 420 -0.34 -4.82 21.30
N GLU A 421 -0.04 -6.08 21.64
CA GLU A 421 -0.68 -6.75 22.77
C GLU A 421 -0.48 -5.90 24.02
N MET A 422 -1.51 -5.83 24.86
CA MET A 422 -1.39 -5.22 26.17
C MET A 422 -0.42 -6.09 26.97
N SER A 423 0.82 -5.63 27.14
CA SER A 423 1.64 -6.18 28.21
C SER A 423 0.92 -5.87 29.51
N ASP A 424 0.55 -6.91 30.26
CA ASP A 424 0.19 -6.81 31.66
C ASP A 424 1.42 -6.23 32.37
N HIS A 425 1.51 -4.91 32.43
CA HIS A 425 2.43 -4.25 33.34
C HIS A 425 1.85 -4.43 34.72
N GLY A 426 2.18 -5.61 35.28
CA GLY A 426 1.92 -5.96 36.65
C GLY A 426 2.40 -4.84 37.57
N GLU A 427 1.53 -4.54 38.53
CA GLU A 427 1.81 -3.91 39.82
C GLU A 427 3.31 -3.72 40.13
N HIS A 428 3.96 -2.72 39.55
CA HIS A 428 5.12 -2.11 40.17
C HIS A 428 4.59 -1.02 41.10
N CYS A 429 3.99 -1.49 42.19
CA CYS A 429 3.91 -0.72 43.41
C CYS A 429 5.36 -0.37 43.79
N PRO A 430 5.77 0.91 43.86
CA PRO A 430 7.09 1.23 44.39
C PRO A 430 7.07 0.85 45.86
N GLY A 431 7.76 -0.25 46.19
CA GLY A 431 8.02 -0.63 47.56
C GLY A 431 8.75 0.50 48.25
N ASN A 432 8.03 1.23 49.10
CA ASN A 432 8.65 1.86 50.26
C ASN A 432 9.40 0.77 51.04
N TYR A 433 10.64 1.09 51.42
CA TYR A 433 11.41 0.69 52.60
C TYR A 433 12.86 0.30 52.26
N GLY A 434 13.78 1.08 52.83
CA GLY A 434 15.23 0.94 52.78
C GLY A 434 15.87 2.25 53.20
#